data_AF-F3YBH2-F1
#
_entry.id   AF-F3YBH2-F1
#
_cell.length_a   1.000
_cell.length_b   1.000
_cell.length_c   1.000
_cell.angle_alpha   90.00
_cell.angle_beta   90.00
_cell.angle_gamma   90.00
#
_symmetry.space_group_name_H-M   'P 1'
#
loop_
_entity.id
_entity.type
_entity.pdbx_description
1 polymer ?
#
loop_
_entity_poly.entity_id
_entity_poly.type
_entity_poly.pdbx_seq_one_letter_code
_entity_poly.pdbx_strand_id
1 'polypeptide(L)'
;MKKRKGKYDEVKIFHSYNPPRNPYDWVNEWVENKKEDSSFFIDHSTYLDDELGINDEQQLKLIENYRANDEDYYKWLYMGEVIGLGTNVYNLAHFHPISSIQNDDYIVNIYFAMDTGHQVSATTCSCYAITRKKM
;
A
#
# COMPACT_ATOMS: atom_id res chain seq x y z
N MET A 1 46.24 -8.63 15.95
CA MET A 1 45.17 -8.23 15.01
C MET A 1 45.51 -6.83 14.47
N LYS A 2 45.97 -6.72 13.22
CA LYS A 2 46.40 -5.43 12.63
C LYS A 2 45.17 -4.57 12.33
N LYS A 3 44.98 -3.46 13.05
CA LYS A 3 44.02 -2.41 12.68
C LYS A 3 44.51 -1.79 11.36
N ARG A 4 43.82 -2.05 10.25
CA ARG A 4 44.01 -1.26 9.02
C ARG A 4 43.62 0.18 9.36
N LYS A 5 44.55 1.13 9.27
CA LYS A 5 44.22 2.56 9.20
C LYS A 5 43.46 2.77 7.89
N GLY A 6 42.13 2.81 7.99
CA GLY A 6 41.25 3.10 6.86
C GLY A 6 41.46 4.53 6.39
N LYS A 7 41.39 4.75 5.07
CA LYS A 7 41.65 6.01 4.37
C LYS A 7 40.55 7.08 4.60
N TYR A 8 39.62 6.83 5.50
CA TYR A 8 38.41 7.61 5.74
C TYR A 8 38.21 7.72 7.24
N ASP A 9 37.95 8.93 7.71
CA ASP A 9 37.80 9.23 9.14
C ASP A 9 36.44 8.79 9.69
N GLU A 10 35.43 8.65 8.83
CA GLU A 10 34.06 8.26 9.20
C GLU A 10 33.41 7.36 8.14
N VAL A 11 32.49 6.49 8.58
CA VAL A 11 31.65 5.64 7.71
C VAL A 11 30.24 6.18 7.73
N LYS A 12 29.67 6.47 6.55
CA LYS A 12 28.28 6.89 6.38
C LYS A 12 27.38 5.69 6.13
N ILE A 13 26.20 5.69 6.74
CA ILE A 13 25.16 4.67 6.56
C ILE A 13 23.92 5.35 5.97
N PHE A 14 23.35 4.74 4.93
CA PHE A 14 22.16 5.26 4.25
C PHE A 14 21.03 4.24 4.40
N HIS A 15 19.84 4.73 4.75
CA HIS A 15 18.60 3.96 4.84
C HIS A 15 17.56 4.62 3.94
N SER A 16 16.81 3.81 3.19
CA SER A 16 15.68 4.26 2.38
C SER A 16 14.57 3.23 2.50
N TYR A 17 13.36 3.68 2.77
CA TYR A 17 12.19 2.81 2.91
C TYR A 17 10.91 3.62 2.70
N ASN A 18 9.82 2.91 2.37
CA ASN A 18 8.48 3.48 2.40
C ASN A 18 7.87 3.17 3.77
N PRO A 19 7.32 4.17 4.49
CA PRO A 19 6.89 3.97 5.86
C PRO A 19 5.77 2.92 5.95
N PRO A 20 5.88 1.94 6.85
CA PRO A 20 4.78 1.02 7.12
C PRO A 20 3.57 1.80 7.66
N ARG A 21 2.37 1.30 7.39
CA ARG A 21 1.11 1.94 7.79
C ARG A 21 1.02 2.13 9.30
N ASN A 22 1.47 1.11 10.04
CA ASN A 22 1.36 1.07 11.49
C ASN A 22 2.31 2.10 12.13
N PRO A 23 1.80 3.08 12.89
CA PRO A 23 2.64 4.05 13.58
C PRO A 23 3.58 3.43 14.62
N TYR A 24 3.22 2.28 15.17
CA TYR A 24 4.02 1.54 16.16
C TYR A 24 4.99 0.54 15.52
N ASP A 25 5.17 0.58 14.20
CA ASP A 25 6.23 -0.20 13.57
C ASP A 25 7.60 0.33 14.01
N TRP A 26 8.53 -0.59 14.28
CA TRP A 26 9.83 -0.27 14.89
C TRP A 26 10.59 0.79 14.09
N VAL A 27 10.45 0.82 12.77
CA VAL A 27 11.17 1.77 11.91
C VAL A 27 10.60 3.18 12.00
N ASN A 28 9.27 3.31 12.15
CA ASN A 28 8.61 4.60 12.33
C ASN A 28 8.98 5.19 13.70
N GLU A 29 8.95 4.37 14.75
CA GLU A 29 9.40 4.77 16.08
C GLU A 29 10.89 5.11 16.10
N TRP A 30 11.72 4.33 15.41
CA TRP A 30 13.15 4.58 15.33
C TRP A 30 13.45 5.92 14.65
N VAL A 31 12.84 6.22 13.51
CA VAL A 31 13.03 7.51 12.82
C VAL A 31 12.55 8.69 13.67
N GLU A 32 11.40 8.56 14.34
CA GLU A 32 10.91 9.60 15.25
C GLU A 32 11.94 9.91 16.35
N ASN A 33 12.50 8.86 16.97
CA ASN A 33 13.56 9.01 17.99
C ASN A 33 14.87 9.61 17.44
N LYS A 34 15.11 9.57 16.13
CA LYS A 34 16.32 10.12 15.50
C LYS A 34 16.16 11.56 15.02
N LYS A 35 14.95 12.12 14.99
CA LYS A 35 14.72 13.51 14.55
C LYS A 35 15.45 14.55 15.38
N GLU A 36 15.66 14.29 16.67
CA GLU A 36 16.36 15.22 17.57
C GLU A 36 17.88 14.97 17.65
N ASP A 37 18.39 13.89 17.02
CA ASP A 37 19.82 13.53 17.04
C ASP A 37 20.53 14.18 15.84
N SER A 38 21.41 15.14 16.11
CA SER A 38 22.15 15.87 15.07
C SER A 38 23.14 15.01 14.26
N SER A 39 23.37 13.77 14.67
CA SER A 39 24.17 12.80 13.92
C SER A 39 23.39 12.20 12.74
N PHE A 40 22.07 12.40 12.69
CA PHE A 40 21.19 11.88 11.65
C PHE A 40 20.71 13.00 10.74
N PHE A 41 20.66 12.71 9.44
CA PHE A 41 19.96 13.50 8.45
C PHE A 41 18.76 12.68 7.97
N ILE A 42 17.55 13.21 8.18
CA ILE A 42 16.29 12.56 7.84
C ILE A 42 15.61 13.40 6.77
N ASP A 43 15.28 12.75 5.67
CA ASP A 43 14.60 13.35 4.52
C ASP A 43 13.31 12.59 4.23
N HIS A 44 12.30 13.31 3.74
CA HIS A 44 11.04 12.74 3.27
C HIS A 44 10.77 13.27 1.87
N SER A 45 10.74 12.36 0.90
CA SER A 45 10.45 12.64 -0.50
C SER A 45 9.29 11.80 -1.01
N THR A 46 8.63 12.33 -2.01
CA THR A 46 7.47 11.74 -2.69
C THR A 46 7.69 11.76 -4.20
N TYR A 47 6.74 11.22 -4.97
CA TYR A 47 6.79 11.32 -6.43
C TYR A 47 6.71 12.78 -6.94
N LEU A 48 6.30 13.74 -6.11
CA LEU A 48 6.25 15.17 -6.46
C LEU A 48 7.63 15.81 -6.48
N ASP A 49 8.62 15.19 -5.84
CA ASP A 49 10.00 15.69 -5.72
C ASP A 49 10.90 15.17 -6.86
N ASP A 50 10.30 14.63 -7.93
CA ASP A 50 11.01 14.04 -9.06
C ASP A 50 11.56 15.10 -10.03
N GLU A 51 12.75 15.61 -9.73
CA GLU A 51 13.48 16.56 -10.59
C GLU A 51 14.02 15.94 -11.88
N LEU A 52 14.16 14.60 -11.92
CA LEU A 52 14.77 13.89 -13.04
C LEU A 52 13.75 13.44 -14.09
N GLY A 53 12.45 13.59 -13.82
CA GLY A 53 11.38 13.17 -14.70
C GLY A 53 11.33 11.65 -14.89
N ILE A 54 11.60 10.90 -13.81
CA ILE A 54 11.52 9.43 -13.78
C ILE A 54 10.06 8.97 -13.93
N ASN A 55 9.11 9.70 -13.33
CA ASN A 55 7.69 9.40 -13.40
C ASN A 55 7.12 9.84 -14.74
N ASP A 56 6.76 8.86 -15.58
CA ASP A 56 6.08 9.13 -16.85
C ASP A 56 4.59 9.45 -16.68
N GLU A 57 3.93 9.89 -17.77
CA GLU A 57 2.49 10.20 -17.75
C GLU A 57 1.62 9.00 -17.38
N GLN A 58 2.03 7.77 -17.68
CA GLN A 58 1.25 6.58 -17.35
C GLN A 58 1.27 6.33 -15.85
N GLN A 59 2.44 6.49 -15.22
CA GLN A 59 2.63 6.37 -13.78
C GLN A 59 1.86 7.47 -13.03
N LEU A 60 1.93 8.73 -13.49
CA LEU A 60 1.15 9.82 -12.91
C LEU A 60 -0.36 9.56 -13.00
N LYS A 61 -0.84 9.04 -14.14
CA LYS A 61 -2.25 8.67 -14.31
C LYS A 61 -2.66 7.53 -13.37
N LEU A 62 -1.78 6.57 -13.12
CA LEU A 62 -2.03 5.49 -12.16
C LEU A 62 -2.16 6.04 -10.74
N ILE A 63 -1.23 6.92 -10.33
CA ILE A 63 -1.24 7.60 -9.03
C ILE A 63 -2.56 8.35 -8.83
N GLU A 64 -2.99 9.09 -9.84
CA GLU A 64 -4.26 9.83 -9.83
C GLU A 64 -5.48 8.92 -9.72
N ASN A 65 -5.45 7.75 -10.37
CA ASN A 65 -6.50 6.77 -10.21
C ASN A 65 -6.56 6.22 -8.77
N TYR A 66 -5.42 5.97 -8.12
CA TYR A 66 -5.42 5.60 -6.69
C TYR A 66 -6.02 6.72 -5.83
N ARG A 67 -5.59 7.97 -6.05
CA ARG A 67 -6.11 9.14 -5.32
C ARG A 67 -7.63 9.27 -5.43
N ALA A 68 -8.19 9.03 -6.61
CA ALA A 68 -9.63 9.15 -6.86
C ALA A 68 -10.47 8.00 -6.26
N ASN A 69 -9.90 6.79 -6.11
CA ASN A 69 -10.65 5.61 -5.67
C ASN A 69 -10.43 5.27 -4.19
N ASP A 70 -9.24 5.52 -3.66
CA ASP A 70 -8.86 5.21 -2.28
C ASP A 70 -7.81 6.23 -1.77
N GLU A 71 -8.33 7.32 -1.19
CA GLU A 71 -7.50 8.45 -0.73
C GLU A 71 -6.52 8.03 0.38
N ASP A 72 -6.93 7.15 1.29
CA ASP A 72 -6.07 6.67 2.37
C ASP A 72 -4.94 5.82 1.81
N TYR A 73 -5.24 4.91 0.87
CA TYR A 73 -4.22 4.13 0.18
C TYR A 73 -3.24 5.01 -0.58
N TYR A 74 -3.73 6.08 -1.24
CA TYR A 74 -2.90 7.06 -1.91
C TYR A 74 -1.95 7.79 -0.95
N LYS A 75 -2.48 8.30 0.17
CA LYS A 75 -1.68 8.98 1.21
C LYS A 75 -0.55 8.10 1.72
N TRP A 76 -0.84 6.83 1.97
CA TRP A 76 0.19 5.89 2.41
C TRP A 76 1.21 5.57 1.31
N LEU A 77 0.75 5.12 0.15
CA LEU A 77 1.65 4.57 -0.87
C LEU A 77 2.48 5.64 -1.57
N TYR A 78 1.89 6.81 -1.83
CA TYR A 78 2.51 7.85 -2.67
C TYR A 78 2.91 9.11 -1.90
N MET A 79 2.29 9.38 -0.75
CA MET A 79 2.64 10.53 0.10
C MET A 79 3.49 10.15 1.32
N GLY A 80 3.75 8.85 1.55
CA GLY A 80 4.55 8.39 2.69
C GLY A 80 3.86 8.61 4.04
N GLU A 81 2.53 8.72 4.07
CA GLU A 81 1.81 8.97 5.32
C GLU A 81 1.57 7.67 6.11
N VAL A 82 1.77 7.76 7.43
CA VAL A 82 1.47 6.68 8.37
C VAL A 82 -0.02 6.73 8.72
N ILE A 83 -0.83 5.96 7.99
CA ILE A 83 -2.30 6.05 8.02
C ILE A 83 -3.00 5.16 9.07
N GLY A 84 -2.26 4.44 9.93
CA GLY A 84 -2.83 3.73 11.08
C GLY A 84 -2.52 2.24 11.14
N LEU A 85 -3.11 1.54 12.11
CA LEU A 85 -2.68 0.20 12.55
C LEU A 85 -2.63 -0.88 11.45
N GLY A 86 -3.25 -0.66 10.29
CA GLY A 86 -3.24 -1.62 9.18
C GLY A 86 -3.97 -2.93 9.50
N THR A 87 -4.82 -2.93 10.53
CA THR A 87 -5.56 -4.12 10.98
C THR A 87 -6.61 -4.59 9.97
N ASN A 88 -7.15 -3.67 9.17
CA ASN A 88 -8.07 -3.98 8.10
C ASN A 88 -7.31 -4.10 6.78
N VAL A 89 -7.39 -5.29 6.17
CA VAL A 89 -6.84 -5.54 4.82
C VAL A 89 -7.65 -4.81 3.75
N TYR A 90 -8.97 -4.71 3.95
CA TYR A 90 -9.88 -4.05 3.02
C TYR A 90 -10.54 -2.82 3.66
N ASN A 91 -10.66 -1.74 2.90
CA ASN A 91 -11.48 -0.61 3.28
C ASN A 91 -12.96 -0.93 3.01
N LEU A 92 -13.73 -1.15 4.08
CA LEU A 92 -15.14 -1.52 3.98
C LEU A 92 -16.00 -0.46 3.30
N ALA A 93 -15.57 0.81 3.27
CA ALA A 93 -16.27 1.88 2.58
C ALA A 93 -16.31 1.68 1.05
N HIS A 94 -15.41 0.88 0.49
CA HIS A 94 -15.36 0.57 -0.94
C HIS A 94 -16.26 -0.61 -1.36
N PHE A 95 -16.90 -1.28 -0.40
CA PHE A 95 -17.86 -2.35 -0.71
C PHE A 95 -19.23 -1.72 -0.94
N HIS A 96 -19.58 -1.55 -2.21
CA HIS A 96 -20.86 -1.02 -2.63
C HIS A 96 -21.80 -2.17 -3.05
N PRO A 97 -22.80 -2.53 -2.22
CA PRO A 97 -23.75 -3.56 -2.61
C PRO A 97 -24.60 -3.09 -3.79
N ILE A 98 -24.80 -3.97 -4.77
CA ILE A 98 -25.75 -3.71 -5.86
C ILE A 98 -27.18 -3.81 -5.32
N SER A 99 -28.05 -2.89 -5.75
CA SER A 99 -29.47 -2.89 -5.35
C SER A 99 -30.32 -3.89 -6.13
N SER A 100 -29.91 -4.20 -7.36
CA SER A 100 -30.60 -5.13 -8.24
C SER A 100 -29.65 -5.65 -9.32
N ILE A 101 -29.99 -6.83 -9.85
CA ILE A 101 -29.31 -7.39 -11.03
C ILE A 101 -29.94 -6.74 -12.27
N GLN A 102 -29.13 -6.28 -13.22
CA GLN A 102 -29.63 -5.75 -14.49
C GLN A 102 -30.25 -6.89 -15.32
N ASN A 103 -31.48 -6.68 -15.82
CA ASN A 103 -32.25 -7.72 -16.54
C ASN A 103 -32.01 -7.74 -18.06
N ASP A 104 -31.20 -6.80 -18.57
CA ASP A 104 -30.96 -6.58 -20.00
C ASP A 104 -29.55 -7.03 -20.45
N ASP A 105 -28.95 -7.96 -19.69
CA ASP A 105 -27.69 -8.59 -20.05
C ASP A 105 -27.72 -10.10 -19.77
N TYR A 106 -26.90 -10.84 -20.51
CA TYR A 106 -26.77 -12.29 -20.36
C TYR A 106 -25.57 -12.61 -19.46
N ILE A 107 -25.74 -13.60 -18.58
CA ILE A 107 -24.63 -14.19 -17.84
C ILE A 107 -23.74 -14.91 -18.85
N VAL A 108 -22.49 -14.46 -18.95
CA VAL A 108 -21.48 -15.03 -19.85
C VAL A 108 -20.89 -16.29 -19.22
N ASN A 109 -20.57 -16.22 -17.93
CA ASN A 109 -19.94 -17.30 -17.17
C ASN A 109 -20.42 -17.28 -15.72
N ILE A 110 -20.37 -18.45 -15.09
CA ILE A 110 -20.58 -18.62 -13.65
C ILE A 110 -19.32 -19.29 -13.09
N TYR A 111 -18.78 -18.71 -12.02
CA TYR A 111 -17.63 -19.22 -11.29
C TYR A 111 -18.02 -19.52 -9.86
N PHE A 112 -17.44 -20.57 -9.31
CA PHE A 112 -17.57 -20.90 -7.90
C PHE A 112 -16.20 -20.79 -7.24
N ALA A 113 -16.16 -20.17 -6.08
CA ALA A 113 -15.02 -20.29 -5.17
C ALA A 113 -15.49 -20.97 -3.89
N MET A 114 -14.69 -21.90 -3.40
CA MET A 114 -14.96 -22.57 -2.14
C MET A 114 -13.74 -22.45 -1.23
N ASP A 115 -14.01 -22.07 0.01
CA ASP A 115 -13.10 -22.21 1.13
C ASP A 115 -13.62 -23.33 2.02
N THR A 116 -12.97 -24.49 1.95
CA THR A 116 -13.39 -25.69 2.67
C THR A 116 -12.79 -25.70 4.06
N GLY A 117 -13.64 -25.56 5.07
CA GLY A 117 -13.23 -25.58 6.47
C GLY A 117 -12.78 -26.98 6.92
N HIS A 118 -11.75 -27.03 7.77
CA HIS A 118 -11.36 -28.25 8.48
C HIS A 118 -12.04 -28.32 9.86
N GLN A 119 -12.59 -29.48 10.22
CA GLN A 119 -13.29 -29.73 11.49
C GLN A 119 -14.47 -28.78 11.76
N VAL A 120 -14.33 -27.87 12.73
CA VAL A 120 -15.37 -26.94 13.17
C VAL A 120 -15.36 -25.62 12.39
N SER A 121 -14.38 -25.42 11.49
CA SER A 121 -14.36 -24.26 10.60
C SER A 121 -15.50 -24.33 9.61
N ALA A 122 -16.21 -23.21 9.43
CA ALA A 122 -17.26 -23.10 8.42
C ALA A 122 -16.68 -23.31 7.02
N THR A 123 -17.42 -24.01 6.16
CA THR A 123 -17.15 -24.07 4.72
C THR A 123 -17.97 -23.00 4.01
N THR A 124 -17.31 -22.18 3.20
CA THR A 124 -17.97 -21.12 2.41
C THR A 124 -17.93 -21.48 0.93
N CYS A 125 -19.04 -21.25 0.23
CA CYS A 125 -19.12 -21.34 -1.22
C CYS A 125 -19.71 -20.03 -1.73
N SER A 126 -19.00 -19.35 -2.61
CA SER A 126 -19.48 -18.16 -3.31
C SER A 126 -19.66 -18.45 -4.79
N CYS A 127 -20.71 -17.86 -5.36
CA CYS A 127 -21.07 -17.96 -6.76
C CYS A 127 -20.95 -16.56 -7.39
N TYR A 128 -20.16 -16.45 -8.45
CA TYR A 128 -19.91 -15.20 -9.16
C TYR A 128 -20.40 -15.34 -10.61
N ALA A 129 -21.32 -14.49 -11.00
CA ALA A 129 -21.78 -14.38 -12.38
C ALA A 129 -21.04 -13.23 -13.08
N ILE A 130 -20.52 -13.48 -14.28
CA ILE A 130 -19.93 -12.44 -15.14
C ILE A 130 -20.95 -12.02 -16.19
N THR A 131 -21.19 -10.71 -16.28
CA THR A 131 -22.01 -10.05 -17.30
C THR A 131 -21.12 -9.30 -18.29
N ARG A 132 -21.64 -8.91 -19.47
CA ARG A 132 -20.89 -8.14 -20.48
C ARG A 132 -20.89 -6.65 -20.19
N LYS A 133 -22.00 -6.15 -19.67
CA LYS A 133 -22.19 -4.75 -19.29
C LYS A 133 -21.53 -4.51 -17.95
N LYS A 134 -20.88 -3.37 -17.85
CA LYS A 134 -20.39 -2.83 -16.58
C LYS A 134 -21.62 -2.36 -15.80
N MET A 135 -21.77 -2.88 -14.57
CA MET A 135 -22.81 -2.44 -13.63
C MET A 135 -22.48 -1.09 -13.02
#